data_AF-A0A2V5RP90-F1
#
_entry.id   AF-A0A2V5RP90-F1
#
_cell.length_a   1.000
_cell.length_b   1.000
_cell.length_c   1.000
_cell.angle_alpha   90.00
_cell.angle_beta   90.00
_cell.angle_gamma   90.00
#
_symmetry.space_group_name_H-M   'P 1'
#
loop_
_entity.id
_entity.type
_entity.pdbx_description
1 polymer ?
#
loop_
_entity_poly.entity_id
_entity_poly.type
_entity_poly.pdbx_seq_one_letter_code
_entity_poly.pdbx_strand_id
1 'polypeptide(L)'
;MSVCAAVAFYFSTNATLHDLDYTTDIASALLRGDLGLREKPPEWLNEMIPHGDRYYSAFPLGAVLSMIPIALLQKARLIHNFPGHVLASLIAGCCVYFFFQLAKAFGANYSSLEPSSLGRRILLALFPVFGTWTWCNLGFGGAWQIALGLALLGQTAALYFTLVRPSPLVAGTFFALAYGNRTELLITAPLYLYFFWQRPDRTAALWSRSMLKQELGKNGPLAIRFLSVPVCLAILTAAYNFARFHSIFDFGYTHIPEVHEEPWYEHGLFSIQAVPWNIYTMLFQGFASLSYFPYIEPNGFGCSIFLASPFLCLLFREGGKYKIAAWVAIAVLTLVLWCHGNPGSWQFSYRYAMILLPWMFLLLTGNGPPRLTMIEISLFTVSVAMNALAMWLFLWTDQIQGE
;
A
#
# COMPACT_ATOMS: atom_id res chain seq x y z
N MET A 1 -20.04 -7.42 5.97
CA MET A 1 -18.81 -7.90 5.29
C MET A 1 -17.56 -7.15 5.78
N SER A 2 -17.43 -5.83 5.58
CA SER A 2 -16.26 -5.07 6.06
C SER A 2 -15.99 -5.21 7.57
N VAL A 3 -17.02 -5.06 8.41
CA VAL A 3 -16.90 -5.29 9.86
C VAL A 3 -16.48 -6.73 10.17
N CYS A 4 -17.08 -7.72 9.51
CA CYS A 4 -16.70 -9.13 9.67
C CYS A 4 -15.25 -9.38 9.26
N ALA A 5 -14.76 -8.72 8.20
CA ALA A 5 -13.38 -8.80 7.77
C ALA A 5 -12.43 -8.16 8.81
N ALA A 6 -12.78 -6.99 9.37
CA ALA A 6 -11.99 -6.38 10.45
C ALA A 6 -11.91 -7.31 11.67
N VAL A 7 -13.04 -7.89 12.08
CA VAL A 7 -13.11 -8.83 13.20
C VAL A 7 -12.31 -10.10 12.92
N ALA A 8 -12.48 -10.71 11.74
CA ALA A 8 -11.72 -11.89 11.34
C ALA A 8 -10.21 -11.61 11.27
N PHE A 9 -9.82 -10.43 10.77
CA PHE A 9 -8.43 -10.00 10.77
C PHE A 9 -7.90 -9.89 12.19
N TYR A 10 -8.58 -9.13 13.06
CA TYR A 10 -8.19 -8.95 14.47
C TYR A 10 -7.98 -10.26 15.22
N PHE A 11 -8.90 -11.23 15.08
CA PHE A 11 -8.78 -12.50 15.78
C PHE A 11 -7.83 -13.51 15.11
N SER A 12 -7.41 -13.26 13.87
CA SER A 12 -6.44 -14.12 13.20
C SER A 12 -5.01 -13.62 13.36
N THR A 13 -4.78 -12.32 13.56
CA THR A 13 -3.44 -11.74 13.64
C THR A 13 -2.94 -11.52 15.06
N ASN A 14 -1.62 -11.41 15.21
CA ASN A 14 -0.97 -10.99 16.44
C ASN A 14 0.09 -9.93 16.10
N ALA A 15 -0.03 -8.73 16.68
CA ALA A 15 0.78 -7.59 16.31
C ALA A 15 2.18 -7.64 16.97
N THR A 16 3.03 -8.54 16.48
CA THR A 16 4.36 -8.79 17.04
C THR A 16 5.34 -7.62 16.92
N LEU A 17 5.07 -6.65 16.03
CA LEU A 17 5.90 -5.46 15.82
C LEU A 17 5.23 -4.15 16.29
N HIS A 18 4.22 -4.22 17.16
CA HIS A 18 3.49 -3.04 17.61
C HIS A 18 4.35 -2.01 18.38
N ASP A 19 5.47 -2.42 18.98
CA ASP A 19 6.41 -1.53 19.67
C ASP A 19 7.25 -0.67 18.71
N LEU A 20 7.20 -0.97 17.40
CA LEU A 20 7.91 -0.24 16.36
C LEU A 20 7.03 0.90 15.83
N ASP A 21 6.70 1.86 16.70
CA ASP A 21 5.68 2.91 16.49
C ASP A 21 6.24 4.31 16.17
N TYR A 22 7.41 4.35 15.50
CA TYR A 22 8.15 5.55 15.05
C TYR A 22 7.28 6.77 14.71
N THR A 23 6.26 6.58 13.86
CA THR A 23 5.42 7.67 13.32
C THR A 23 4.46 8.24 14.37
N THR A 24 4.00 7.43 15.32
CA THR A 24 3.12 7.86 16.41
C THR A 24 3.88 8.73 17.42
N ASP A 25 5.11 8.35 17.73
CA ASP A 25 5.99 9.13 18.60
C ASP A 25 6.32 10.51 18.01
N ILE A 26 6.65 10.56 16.72
CA ILE A 26 6.88 11.83 16.02
C ILE A 26 5.59 12.64 15.88
N ALA A 27 4.43 11.99 15.66
CA ALA A 27 3.14 12.69 15.65
C ALA A 27 2.84 13.33 17.02
N SER A 28 3.16 12.62 18.11
CA SER A 28 3.05 13.13 19.48
C SER A 28 4.01 14.29 19.74
N ALA A 29 5.24 14.24 19.23
CA ALA A 29 6.18 15.36 19.28
C ALA A 29 5.65 16.58 18.51
N LEU A 30 5.08 16.36 17.32
CA LEU A 30 4.51 17.43 16.50
C LEU A 30 3.37 18.15 17.23
N LEU A 31 2.52 17.41 17.95
CA LEU A 31 1.45 17.98 18.79
C LEU A 31 1.96 18.77 20.01
N ARG A 32 3.25 18.67 20.34
CA ARG A 32 3.94 19.48 21.36
C ARG A 32 4.75 20.64 20.75
N GLY A 33 4.76 20.78 19.42
CA GLY A 33 5.52 21.81 18.72
C GLY A 33 6.96 21.41 18.39
N ASP A 34 7.29 20.12 18.45
CA ASP A 34 8.61 19.58 18.13
C ASP A 34 8.57 18.72 16.86
N LEU A 35 9.58 18.83 15.99
CA LEU A 35 9.68 18.02 14.75
C LEU A 35 10.33 16.65 14.96
N GLY A 36 10.88 16.41 16.14
CA GLY A 36 11.62 15.20 16.50
C GLY A 36 11.64 15.01 18.02
N LEU A 37 12.12 13.86 18.48
CA LEU A 37 12.25 13.54 19.89
C LEU A 37 13.47 14.25 20.48
N ARG A 38 13.34 14.72 21.73
CA ARG A 38 14.43 15.37 22.48
C ARG A 38 15.26 14.37 23.30
N GLU A 39 14.63 13.27 23.69
CA GLU A 39 15.26 12.19 24.44
C GLU A 39 15.65 11.08 23.48
N LYS A 40 16.71 10.35 23.84
CA LYS A 40 17.15 9.19 23.06
C LYS A 40 16.02 8.15 23.06
N PRO A 41 15.52 7.75 21.88
CA PRO A 41 14.52 6.69 21.79
C PRO A 41 15.11 5.35 22.25
N PRO A 42 14.27 4.38 22.65
CA PRO A 42 14.73 3.04 22.94
C PRO A 42 15.49 2.39 21.78
N GLU A 43 16.41 1.46 22.07
CA GLU A 43 17.31 0.89 21.07
C GLU A 43 16.61 0.07 19.98
N TRP A 44 15.42 -0.47 20.26
CA TRP A 44 14.62 -1.18 19.26
C TRP A 44 14.00 -0.24 18.20
N LEU A 45 13.99 1.08 18.42
CA LEU A 45 13.67 2.08 17.39
C LEU A 45 14.93 2.43 16.59
N ASN A 46 15.54 1.41 15.98
CA ASN A 46 16.84 1.47 15.32
C ASN A 46 16.89 2.39 14.08
N GLU A 47 15.75 2.71 13.44
CA GLU A 47 15.70 3.63 12.30
C GLU A 47 15.55 5.12 12.69
N MET A 48 15.72 5.48 13.97
CA MET A 48 15.72 6.87 14.41
C MET A 48 17.05 7.58 14.06
N ILE A 49 16.94 8.76 13.49
CA ILE A 49 18.05 9.56 12.96
C ILE A 49 18.51 10.58 13.99
N PRO A 50 19.70 10.42 14.62
CA PRO A 50 20.27 11.46 15.45
C PRO A 50 20.77 12.62 14.56
N HIS A 51 20.23 13.82 14.74
CA HIS A 51 20.71 15.01 14.02
C HIS A 51 20.58 16.27 14.89
N GLY A 52 21.72 16.88 15.22
CA GLY A 52 21.78 17.99 16.18
C GLY A 52 21.45 17.53 17.60
N ASP A 53 20.50 18.20 18.25
CA ASP A 53 20.01 17.91 19.60
C ASP A 53 18.76 17.02 19.64
N ARG A 54 18.39 16.41 18.49
CA ARG A 54 17.10 15.73 18.29
C ARG A 54 17.25 14.41 17.55
N TYR A 55 16.21 13.59 17.66
CA TYR A 55 16.03 12.35 16.93
C TYR A 55 14.82 12.47 15.98
N TYR A 56 15.05 12.22 14.69
CA TYR A 56 14.03 12.30 13.65
C TYR A 56 13.68 10.93 13.09
N SER A 57 12.52 10.81 12.44
CA SER A 57 12.14 9.60 11.72
C SER A 57 12.42 9.73 10.22
N ALA A 58 12.85 8.64 9.57
CA ALA A 58 12.99 8.57 8.11
C ALA A 58 11.63 8.59 7.36
N PHE A 59 10.52 8.46 8.08
CA PHE A 59 9.19 8.48 7.48
C PHE A 59 8.81 9.88 6.96
N PRO A 60 8.14 9.96 5.81
CA PRO A 60 7.64 11.22 5.26
C PRO A 60 6.57 11.85 6.18
N LEU A 61 6.40 13.17 6.08
CA LEU A 61 5.42 13.91 6.87
C LEU A 61 4.00 13.34 6.75
N GLY A 62 3.61 12.84 5.57
CA GLY A 62 2.29 12.24 5.38
C GLY A 62 2.03 11.02 6.29
N ALA A 63 3.05 10.21 6.56
CA ALA A 63 2.94 9.06 7.47
C ALA A 63 2.78 9.54 8.93
N VAL A 64 3.53 10.57 9.32
CA VAL A 64 3.38 11.23 10.64
C VAL A 64 1.99 11.83 10.80
N LEU A 65 1.51 12.60 9.82
CA LEU A 65 0.19 13.23 9.85
C LEU A 65 -0.94 12.20 9.93
N SER A 66 -0.75 11.02 9.32
CA SER A 66 -1.72 9.93 9.40
C SER A 66 -1.89 9.38 10.82
N MET A 67 -0.88 9.54 11.69
CA MET A 67 -0.92 9.10 13.10
C MET A 67 -1.40 10.18 14.07
N ILE A 68 -1.65 11.41 13.61
CA ILE A 68 -2.14 12.51 14.48
C ILE A 68 -3.43 12.16 15.23
N PRO A 69 -4.43 11.47 14.64
CA PRO A 69 -5.60 11.03 15.40
C PRO A 69 -5.25 10.14 16.60
N ILE A 70 -4.30 9.22 16.45
CA ILE A 70 -3.83 8.35 17.53
C ILE A 70 -3.10 9.17 18.60
N ALA A 71 -2.18 10.06 18.18
CA ALA A 71 -1.46 10.94 19.09
C ALA A 71 -2.39 11.88 19.88
N LEU A 72 -3.49 12.35 19.27
CA LEU A 72 -4.52 13.12 19.97
C LEU A 72 -5.25 12.31 21.04
N LEU A 73 -5.57 11.04 20.76
CA LEU A 73 -6.19 10.15 21.75
C LEU A 73 -5.24 9.84 22.91
N GLN A 74 -3.93 9.67 22.64
CA GLN A 74 -2.90 9.52 23.68
C GLN A 74 -2.77 10.80 24.52
N LYS A 75 -2.75 11.97 23.88
CA LYS A 75 -2.73 13.28 24.55
C LYS A 75 -3.96 13.48 25.45
N ALA A 76 -5.12 13.00 25.01
CA ALA A 76 -6.36 13.00 25.79
C ALA A 76 -6.42 11.89 26.86
N ARG A 77 -5.39 11.04 26.97
CA ARG A 77 -5.32 9.89 27.88
C ARG A 77 -6.45 8.87 27.71
N LEU A 78 -7.00 8.77 26.48
CA LEU A 78 -8.01 7.77 26.13
C LEU A 78 -7.39 6.43 25.76
N ILE A 79 -6.14 6.45 25.31
CA ILE A 79 -5.30 5.28 25.05
C ILE A 79 -3.90 5.56 25.60
N HIS A 80 -3.18 4.51 25.99
CA HIS A 80 -1.83 4.63 26.53
C HIS A 80 -0.79 4.20 25.51
N ASN A 81 -0.95 3.00 24.93
CA ASN A 81 -0.01 2.41 23.99
C ASN A 81 -0.51 2.57 22.54
N PHE A 82 0.42 2.46 21.58
CA PHE A 82 0.07 2.46 20.17
C PHE A 82 -0.85 1.26 19.84
N PRO A 83 -2.09 1.50 19.36
CA PRO A 83 -3.07 0.44 19.13
C PRO A 83 -2.86 -0.19 17.74
N GLY A 84 -1.62 -0.60 17.41
CA GLY A 84 -1.23 -1.10 16.08
C GLY A 84 -2.12 -2.24 15.59
N HIS A 85 -2.46 -3.18 16.46
CA HIS A 85 -3.35 -4.30 16.12
C HIS A 85 -4.76 -3.83 15.70
N VAL A 86 -5.39 -2.97 16.51
CA VAL A 86 -6.74 -2.44 16.23
C VAL A 86 -6.72 -1.62 14.94
N LEU A 87 -5.68 -0.78 14.77
CA LEU A 87 -5.52 0.05 13.58
C LEU A 87 -5.36 -0.80 12.32
N ALA A 88 -4.54 -1.85 12.36
CA ALA A 88 -4.39 -2.82 11.27
C ALA A 88 -5.73 -3.47 10.89
N SER A 89 -6.52 -3.91 11.86
CA SER A 89 -7.84 -4.50 11.62
C SER A 89 -8.84 -3.52 11.01
N LEU A 90 -8.83 -2.27 11.45
CA LEU A 90 -9.67 -1.20 10.87
C LEU A 90 -9.27 -0.92 9.43
N ILE A 91 -7.96 -0.83 9.14
CA ILE A 91 -7.44 -0.65 7.79
C ILE A 91 -7.89 -1.82 6.89
N ALA A 92 -7.71 -3.07 7.35
CA ALA A 92 -8.13 -4.26 6.62
C ALA A 92 -9.64 -4.24 6.30
N GLY A 93 -10.48 -3.92 7.28
CA GLY A 93 -11.93 -3.76 7.09
C GLY A 93 -12.28 -2.69 6.06
N CYS A 94 -11.64 -1.52 6.13
CA CYS A 94 -11.85 -0.42 5.20
C CYS A 94 -11.37 -0.76 3.77
N CYS A 95 -10.24 -1.45 3.62
CA CYS A 95 -9.77 -1.97 2.34
C CYS A 95 -10.82 -2.91 1.72
N VAL A 96 -11.29 -3.91 2.47
CA VAL A 96 -12.34 -4.84 2.02
C VAL A 96 -13.63 -4.10 1.62
N TYR A 97 -14.00 -3.04 2.34
CA TYR A 97 -15.13 -2.20 1.96
C TYR A 97 -14.93 -1.56 0.57
N PHE A 98 -13.82 -0.85 0.35
CA PHE A 98 -13.59 -0.18 -0.93
C PHE A 98 -13.39 -1.17 -2.09
N PHE A 99 -12.72 -2.30 -1.86
CA PHE A 99 -12.63 -3.36 -2.86
C PHE A 99 -14.00 -3.93 -3.22
N PHE A 100 -14.89 -4.13 -2.26
CA PHE A 100 -16.26 -4.54 -2.54
C PHE A 100 -17.03 -3.52 -3.38
N GLN A 101 -16.87 -2.24 -3.06
CA GLN A 101 -17.51 -1.16 -3.80
C GLN A 101 -16.98 -1.07 -5.24
N LEU A 102 -15.68 -1.31 -5.46
CA LEU A 102 -15.08 -1.41 -6.79
C LEU A 102 -15.57 -2.67 -7.54
N ALA A 103 -15.61 -3.85 -6.90
CA ALA A 103 -16.13 -5.08 -7.51
C ALA A 103 -17.62 -4.99 -7.86
N LYS A 104 -18.40 -4.23 -7.08
CA LYS A 104 -19.80 -3.90 -7.39
C LYS A 104 -19.90 -3.02 -8.64
N ALA A 105 -18.98 -2.09 -8.82
CA ALA A 105 -18.99 -1.14 -9.94
C ALA A 105 -18.42 -1.73 -11.25
N PHE A 106 -17.43 -2.62 -11.17
CA PHE A 106 -16.67 -3.14 -12.31
C PHE A 106 -16.80 -4.65 -12.48
N GLY A 107 -18.03 -5.17 -12.57
CA GLY A 107 -18.24 -6.59 -12.87
C GLY A 107 -17.72 -6.99 -14.26
N ALA A 108 -17.47 -8.29 -14.45
CA ALA A 108 -17.14 -8.96 -15.72
C ALA A 108 -17.98 -8.49 -16.92
N ASN A 109 -19.21 -8.11 -16.64
CA ASN A 109 -20.21 -7.62 -17.57
C ASN A 109 -20.41 -6.11 -17.43
N TYR A 110 -19.35 -5.29 -17.44
CA TYR A 110 -19.54 -3.83 -17.44
C TYR A 110 -20.37 -3.35 -18.67
N SER A 111 -20.45 -4.17 -19.73
CA SER A 111 -21.23 -3.92 -20.94
C SER A 111 -22.61 -4.61 -21.00
N SER A 112 -22.89 -5.62 -20.16
CA SER A 112 -24.23 -6.22 -20.09
C SER A 112 -24.86 -5.94 -18.73
N LEU A 113 -26.14 -5.59 -18.70
CA LEU A 113 -26.87 -5.11 -17.52
C LEU A 113 -26.99 -6.16 -16.36
N GLU A 114 -26.31 -7.30 -16.47
CA GLU A 114 -26.30 -8.40 -15.52
C GLU A 114 -25.33 -8.12 -14.35
N PRO A 115 -25.84 -7.94 -13.12
CA PRO A 115 -25.00 -7.71 -11.95
C PRO A 115 -24.06 -8.91 -11.70
N SER A 116 -22.79 -8.66 -11.40
CA SER A 116 -21.89 -9.71 -10.90
C SER A 116 -22.48 -10.40 -9.67
N SER A 117 -22.35 -11.74 -9.58
CA SER A 117 -22.92 -12.49 -8.46
C SER A 117 -22.34 -12.00 -7.13
N LEU A 118 -23.17 -12.01 -6.07
CA LEU A 118 -22.73 -11.57 -4.74
C LEU A 118 -21.49 -12.34 -4.27
N GLY A 119 -21.45 -13.65 -4.53
CA GLY A 119 -20.29 -14.49 -4.22
C GLY A 119 -19.00 -14.02 -4.89
N ARG A 120 -19.05 -13.62 -6.19
CA ARG A 120 -17.88 -13.07 -6.88
C ARG A 120 -17.40 -11.78 -6.23
N ARG A 121 -18.32 -10.89 -5.88
CA ARG A 121 -17.98 -9.61 -5.23
C ARG A 121 -17.32 -9.82 -3.88
N ILE A 122 -17.84 -10.74 -3.08
CA ILE A 122 -17.28 -11.09 -1.77
C ILE A 122 -15.87 -11.68 -1.95
N LEU A 123 -15.71 -12.68 -2.82
CA LEU A 123 -14.43 -13.33 -3.07
C LEU A 123 -13.37 -12.32 -3.52
N LEU A 124 -13.68 -11.51 -4.54
CA LEU A 124 -12.77 -10.48 -5.01
C LEU A 124 -12.45 -9.49 -3.88
N ALA A 125 -13.45 -9.00 -3.15
CA ALA A 125 -13.22 -8.02 -2.09
C ALA A 125 -12.34 -8.53 -0.94
N LEU A 126 -12.41 -9.82 -0.63
CA LEU A 126 -11.58 -10.45 0.41
C LEU A 126 -10.16 -10.75 -0.09
N PHE A 127 -9.98 -10.99 -1.40
CA PHE A 127 -8.71 -11.44 -1.97
C PHE A 127 -7.52 -10.52 -1.64
N PRO A 128 -7.56 -9.19 -1.86
CA PRO A 128 -6.40 -8.34 -1.57
C PRO A 128 -5.94 -8.36 -0.11
N VAL A 129 -6.83 -8.66 0.84
CA VAL A 129 -6.49 -8.68 2.26
C VAL A 129 -6.12 -10.08 2.74
N PHE A 130 -6.95 -11.10 2.44
CA PHE A 130 -6.78 -12.46 2.98
C PHE A 130 -6.16 -13.45 1.99
N GLY A 131 -6.21 -13.17 0.70
CA GLY A 131 -5.62 -13.99 -0.34
C GLY A 131 -4.25 -13.50 -0.80
N THR A 132 -3.67 -12.50 -0.12
CA THR A 132 -2.33 -11.98 -0.42
C THR A 132 -1.55 -11.70 0.84
N TRP A 133 -0.26 -11.42 0.65
CA TRP A 133 0.69 -11.17 1.72
C TRP A 133 0.33 -9.98 2.61
N THR A 134 -0.66 -9.17 2.22
CA THR A 134 -1.29 -8.16 3.08
C THR A 134 -1.72 -8.74 4.42
N TRP A 135 -2.24 -9.99 4.48
CA TRP A 135 -2.74 -10.56 5.72
C TRP A 135 -1.64 -10.63 6.79
N CYS A 136 -0.54 -11.29 6.45
CA CYS A 136 0.61 -11.43 7.33
C CYS A 136 1.29 -10.09 7.58
N ASN A 137 1.59 -9.33 6.52
CA ASN A 137 2.35 -8.09 6.66
C ASN A 137 1.60 -7.04 7.46
N LEU A 138 0.33 -6.76 7.15
CA LEU A 138 -0.45 -5.82 7.96
C LEU A 138 -0.66 -6.34 9.40
N GLY A 139 -0.66 -7.67 9.57
CA GLY A 139 -0.81 -8.35 10.86
C GLY A 139 0.34 -8.10 11.85
N PHE A 140 1.58 -7.86 11.38
CA PHE A 140 2.69 -7.50 12.26
C PHE A 140 2.42 -6.20 13.06
N GLY A 141 1.68 -5.25 12.50
CA GLY A 141 1.21 -4.06 13.22
C GLY A 141 2.22 -2.95 13.51
N GLY A 142 3.45 -3.02 12.97
CA GLY A 142 4.48 -1.98 13.11
C GLY A 142 4.31 -0.79 12.15
N ALA A 143 5.09 0.28 12.34
CA ALA A 143 4.96 1.53 11.58
C ALA A 143 5.06 1.34 10.06
N TRP A 144 6.01 0.53 9.55
CA TRP A 144 6.14 0.29 8.10
C TRP A 144 4.92 -0.42 7.52
N GLN A 145 4.35 -1.36 8.29
CA GLN A 145 3.20 -2.18 7.90
C GLN A 145 1.91 -1.36 7.94
N ILE A 146 1.72 -0.53 8.97
CA ILE A 146 0.61 0.41 9.07
C ILE A 146 0.67 1.45 7.95
N ALA A 147 1.85 2.03 7.69
CA ALA A 147 2.02 2.98 6.59
C ALA A 147 1.65 2.35 5.23
N LEU A 148 2.08 1.11 4.98
CA LEU A 148 1.74 0.39 3.75
C LEU A 148 0.26 0.03 3.67
N GLY A 149 -0.37 -0.33 4.79
CA GLY A 149 -1.81 -0.56 4.89
C GLY A 149 -2.63 0.71 4.60
N LEU A 150 -2.22 1.85 5.15
CA LEU A 150 -2.81 3.16 4.85
C LEU A 150 -2.59 3.56 3.39
N ALA A 151 -1.44 3.22 2.82
CA ALA A 151 -1.17 3.44 1.40
C ALA A 151 -2.14 2.64 0.51
N LEU A 152 -2.32 1.35 0.82
CA LEU A 152 -3.28 0.47 0.16
C LEU A 152 -4.72 1.00 0.28
N LEU A 153 -5.14 1.39 1.48
CA LEU A 153 -6.46 1.98 1.73
C LEU A 153 -6.66 3.28 0.95
N GLY A 154 -5.71 4.21 1.07
CA GLY A 154 -5.75 5.51 0.40
C GLY A 154 -5.82 5.35 -1.11
N GLN A 155 -5.00 4.49 -1.70
CA GLN A 155 -4.99 4.26 -3.14
C GLN A 155 -6.31 3.63 -3.63
N THR A 156 -6.84 2.64 -2.91
CA THR A 156 -8.10 1.97 -3.27
C THR A 156 -9.30 2.92 -3.15
N ALA A 157 -9.35 3.71 -2.08
CA ALA A 157 -10.39 4.73 -1.88
C ALA A 157 -10.28 5.86 -2.92
N ALA A 158 -9.07 6.30 -3.25
CA ALA A 158 -8.83 7.27 -4.31
C ALA A 158 -9.36 6.76 -5.66
N LEU A 159 -9.04 5.50 -6.03
CA LEU A 159 -9.58 4.88 -7.25
C LEU A 159 -11.11 4.81 -7.23
N TYR A 160 -11.73 4.48 -6.09
CA TYR A 160 -13.18 4.49 -5.95
C TYR A 160 -13.78 5.88 -6.20
N PHE A 161 -13.23 6.93 -5.57
CA PHE A 161 -13.70 8.30 -5.75
C PHE A 161 -13.25 8.95 -7.07
N THR A 162 -12.36 8.31 -7.84
CA THR A 162 -12.02 8.72 -9.20
C THR A 162 -12.85 8.01 -10.24
N LEU A 163 -13.15 6.72 -10.06
CA LEU A 163 -13.76 5.87 -11.09
C LEU A 163 -15.26 5.62 -10.88
N VAL A 164 -15.71 5.42 -9.62
CA VAL A 164 -17.09 4.99 -9.32
C VAL A 164 -17.97 6.16 -8.89
N ARG A 165 -17.54 6.91 -7.88
CA ARG A 165 -18.26 8.07 -7.35
C ARG A 165 -17.37 9.32 -7.43
N PRO A 166 -17.30 9.99 -8.60
CA PRO A 166 -16.33 11.04 -8.87
C PRO A 166 -16.44 12.17 -7.87
N SER A 167 -15.40 12.33 -7.04
CA SER A 167 -15.24 13.45 -6.14
C SER A 167 -13.76 13.81 -6.12
N PRO A 168 -13.30 14.72 -7.00
CA PRO A 168 -11.88 14.98 -7.17
C PRO A 168 -11.18 15.38 -5.87
N LEU A 169 -11.79 16.22 -5.04
CA LEU A 169 -11.22 16.63 -3.76
C LEU A 169 -11.07 15.45 -2.79
N VAL A 170 -12.09 14.59 -2.69
CA VAL A 170 -12.05 13.41 -1.81
C VAL A 170 -11.06 12.38 -2.35
N ALA A 171 -11.03 12.16 -3.66
CA ALA A 171 -10.03 11.32 -4.31
C ALA A 171 -8.60 11.84 -4.07
N GLY A 172 -8.40 13.16 -4.17
CA GLY A 172 -7.14 13.84 -3.86
C GLY A 172 -6.72 13.68 -2.41
N THR A 173 -7.67 13.73 -1.48
CA THR A 173 -7.41 13.51 -0.04
C THR A 173 -6.95 12.08 0.24
N PHE A 174 -7.64 11.08 -0.32
CA PHE A 174 -7.22 9.68 -0.19
C PHE A 174 -5.93 9.38 -0.96
N PHE A 175 -5.70 10.04 -2.09
CA PHE A 175 -4.43 9.94 -2.81
C PHE A 175 -3.29 10.53 -1.98
N ALA A 176 -3.52 11.65 -1.27
CA ALA A 176 -2.56 12.23 -0.34
C ALA A 176 -2.27 11.32 0.86
N LEU A 177 -3.29 10.66 1.42
CA LEU A 177 -3.07 9.58 2.40
C LEU A 177 -2.18 8.48 1.82
N ALA A 178 -2.40 8.12 0.55
CA ALA A 178 -1.66 7.04 -0.09
C ALA A 178 -0.18 7.38 -0.28
N TYR A 179 0.14 8.41 -1.06
CA TYR A 179 1.53 8.75 -1.34
C TYR A 179 2.24 9.38 -0.13
N GLY A 180 1.48 9.97 0.79
CA GLY A 180 1.99 10.46 2.06
C GLY A 180 2.57 9.35 2.93
N ASN A 181 2.09 8.11 2.80
CA ASN A 181 2.67 6.95 3.48
C ASN A 181 3.66 6.17 2.60
N ARG A 182 3.57 6.28 1.26
CA ARG A 182 4.43 5.61 0.29
C ARG A 182 4.70 6.52 -0.92
N THR A 183 5.80 7.28 -0.86
CA THR A 183 6.11 8.38 -1.79
C THR A 183 6.14 7.98 -3.27
N GLU A 184 6.52 6.74 -3.56
CA GLU A 184 6.54 6.16 -4.89
C GLU A 184 5.17 6.18 -5.58
N LEU A 185 4.06 6.21 -4.81
CA LEU A 185 2.71 6.29 -5.36
C LEU A 185 2.43 7.61 -6.09
N LEU A 186 3.22 8.65 -5.85
CA LEU A 186 3.10 9.93 -6.53
C LEU A 186 3.20 9.78 -8.07
N ILE A 187 3.99 8.80 -8.54
CA ILE A 187 4.15 8.51 -9.98
C ILE A 187 2.85 8.09 -10.66
N THR A 188 1.84 7.65 -9.89
CA THR A 188 0.53 7.27 -10.42
C THR A 188 -0.43 8.45 -10.57
N ALA A 189 -0.10 9.64 -10.05
CA ALA A 189 -0.94 10.84 -10.13
C ALA A 189 -1.43 11.18 -11.56
N PRO A 190 -0.60 11.06 -12.63
CA PRO A 190 -1.06 11.30 -13.99
C PRO A 190 -2.20 10.39 -14.43
N LEU A 191 -2.28 9.15 -13.93
CA LEU A 191 -3.36 8.22 -14.26
C LEU A 191 -4.69 8.64 -13.64
N TYR A 192 -4.67 9.17 -12.41
CA TYR A 192 -5.88 9.74 -11.77
C TYR A 192 -6.40 10.96 -12.55
N LEU A 193 -5.49 11.86 -12.95
CA LEU A 193 -5.83 13.02 -13.77
C LEU A 193 -6.38 12.60 -15.13
N TYR A 194 -5.78 11.60 -15.77
CA TYR A 194 -6.26 10.99 -17.00
C TYR A 194 -7.70 10.46 -16.85
N PHE A 195 -8.01 9.76 -15.76
CA PHE A 195 -9.37 9.26 -15.52
C PHE A 195 -10.41 10.36 -15.30
N PHE A 196 -10.02 11.53 -14.77
CA PHE A 196 -10.90 12.70 -14.74
C PHE A 196 -11.05 13.34 -16.12
N TRP A 197 -9.98 13.35 -16.92
CA TRP A 197 -10.00 13.87 -18.29
C TRP A 197 -10.84 13.03 -19.24
N GLN A 198 -10.87 11.70 -19.11
CA GLN A 198 -11.65 10.82 -20.01
C GLN A 198 -13.18 10.89 -19.82
N ARG A 199 -13.69 11.81 -18.99
CA ARG A 199 -15.11 11.93 -18.64
C ARG A 199 -16.00 12.86 -19.49
N PRO A 200 -15.62 13.44 -20.64
CA PRO A 200 -16.58 14.07 -21.53
C PRO A 200 -17.20 13.10 -22.54
N ASP A 201 -18.46 13.38 -22.90
CA ASP A 201 -19.27 12.71 -23.91
C ASP A 201 -18.44 12.27 -25.14
N ARG A 202 -18.46 10.97 -25.42
CA ARG A 202 -17.78 10.37 -26.57
C ARG A 202 -18.58 10.64 -27.85
N THR A 203 -18.35 11.79 -28.46
CA THR A 203 -18.32 11.88 -29.93
C THR A 203 -16.88 12.05 -30.35
N ALA A 204 -16.30 10.97 -30.87
CA ALA A 204 -14.96 10.94 -31.42
C ALA A 204 -14.87 11.89 -32.62
N ALA A 205 -14.09 12.97 -32.48
CA ALA A 205 -13.69 13.79 -33.62
C ALA A 205 -12.27 14.33 -33.39
N LEU A 206 -11.55 14.41 -34.50
CA LEU A 206 -10.14 14.78 -34.65
C LEU A 206 -9.71 15.96 -33.77
N TRP A 207 -8.55 15.82 -33.13
CA TRP A 207 -8.00 16.77 -32.16
C TRP A 207 -7.56 18.07 -32.83
N SER A 208 -8.34 19.14 -32.68
CA SER A 208 -7.95 20.51 -33.03
C SER A 208 -7.34 21.23 -31.81
N ARG A 209 -6.33 22.09 -32.04
CA ARG A 209 -5.65 22.89 -30.99
C ARG A 209 -6.60 23.81 -30.20
N SER A 210 -7.74 24.23 -30.78
CA SER A 210 -8.73 25.05 -30.06
C SER A 210 -9.55 24.23 -29.05
N MET A 211 -9.80 22.95 -29.34
CA MET A 211 -10.54 22.04 -28.47
C MET A 211 -9.70 21.62 -27.26
N LEU A 212 -8.37 21.51 -27.42
CA LEU A 212 -7.43 21.27 -26.32
C LEU A 212 -7.49 22.38 -25.25
N LYS A 213 -7.54 23.65 -25.69
CA LYS A 213 -7.69 24.81 -24.79
C LYS A 213 -9.04 24.83 -24.08
N GLN A 214 -10.11 24.42 -24.78
CA GLN A 214 -11.46 24.36 -24.21
C GLN A 214 -11.62 23.22 -23.19
N GLU A 215 -11.01 22.05 -23.44
CA GLU A 215 -10.97 20.92 -22.49
C GLU A 215 -10.07 21.20 -21.28
N LEU A 216 -8.92 21.87 -21.47
CA LEU A 216 -8.07 22.34 -20.36
C LEU A 216 -8.83 23.32 -19.45
N GLY A 217 -9.66 24.22 -20.02
CA GLY A 217 -10.49 25.15 -19.26
C GLY A 217 -11.62 24.47 -18.47
N LYS A 218 -12.24 23.42 -19.01
CA LYS A 218 -13.33 22.67 -18.36
C LYS A 218 -12.84 21.68 -17.30
N ASN A 219 -11.70 21.03 -17.52
CA ASN A 219 -11.14 20.04 -16.60
C ASN A 219 -10.19 20.63 -15.56
N GLY A 220 -9.74 21.87 -15.75
CA GLY A 220 -8.91 22.61 -14.79
C GLY A 220 -9.44 22.61 -13.35
N PRO A 221 -10.72 22.94 -13.11
CA PRO A 221 -11.31 22.89 -11.76
C PRO A 221 -11.28 21.49 -11.13
N LEU A 222 -11.44 20.42 -11.91
CA LEU A 222 -11.37 19.04 -11.41
C LEU A 222 -9.93 18.69 -11.00
N ALA A 223 -8.96 19.04 -11.85
CA ALA A 223 -7.55 18.84 -11.56
C ALA A 223 -7.10 19.64 -10.32
N ILE A 224 -7.49 20.92 -10.20
CA ILE A 224 -7.20 21.75 -9.03
C ILE A 224 -7.79 21.12 -7.76
N ARG A 225 -9.05 20.67 -7.80
CA ARG A 225 -9.68 20.01 -6.64
C ARG A 225 -8.93 18.74 -6.25
N PHE A 226 -8.56 17.90 -7.21
CA PHE A 226 -7.77 16.69 -6.94
C PHE A 226 -6.38 17.00 -6.40
N LEU A 227 -5.68 17.97 -6.99
CA LEU A 227 -4.29 18.30 -6.63
C LEU A 227 -4.18 19.17 -5.37
N SER A 228 -5.26 19.78 -4.89
CA SER A 228 -5.24 20.69 -3.73
C SER A 228 -4.56 20.09 -2.50
N VAL A 229 -5.02 18.91 -2.04
CA VAL A 229 -4.49 18.23 -0.86
C VAL A 229 -3.12 17.60 -1.13
N PRO A 230 -2.90 16.86 -2.24
CA PRO A 230 -1.57 16.34 -2.59
C PRO A 230 -0.48 17.42 -2.72
N VAL A 231 -0.75 18.52 -3.41
CA VAL A 231 0.25 19.59 -3.57
C VAL A 231 0.53 20.26 -2.23
N CYS A 232 -0.50 20.49 -1.40
CA CYS A 232 -0.32 21.01 -0.05
C CYS A 232 0.58 20.10 0.80
N LEU A 233 0.31 18.79 0.81
CA LEU A 233 1.13 17.83 1.54
C LEU A 233 2.57 17.75 0.99
N ALA A 234 2.77 17.85 -0.32
CA ALA A 234 4.11 17.88 -0.92
C ALA A 234 4.91 19.13 -0.48
N ILE A 235 4.28 20.30 -0.47
CA ILE A 235 4.91 21.55 0.01
C ILE A 235 5.24 21.45 1.51
N LEU A 236 4.32 20.94 2.32
CA LEU A 236 4.56 20.75 3.75
C LEU A 236 5.66 19.72 4.01
N THR A 237 5.75 18.66 3.21
CA THR A 237 6.82 17.66 3.30
C THR A 237 8.18 18.28 2.96
N ALA A 238 8.25 19.12 1.91
CA ALA A 238 9.47 19.85 1.58
C ALA A 238 9.90 20.78 2.72
N ALA A 239 8.96 21.53 3.31
CA ALA A 239 9.24 22.39 4.45
C ALA A 239 9.70 21.60 5.69
N TYR A 240 9.06 20.44 5.96
CA TYR A 240 9.42 19.53 7.04
C TYR A 240 10.82 18.94 6.86
N ASN A 241 11.18 18.53 5.64
CA ASN A 241 12.53 18.04 5.33
C ASN A 241 13.58 19.15 5.47
N PHE A 242 13.28 20.36 4.96
CA PHE A 242 14.18 21.50 5.08
C PHE A 242 14.42 21.90 6.55
N ALA A 243 13.40 21.80 7.40
CA ALA A 243 13.53 22.10 8.82
C ALA A 243 14.37 21.06 9.59
N ARG A 244 14.42 19.80 9.12
CA ARG A 244 15.18 18.71 9.78
C ARG A 244 16.60 18.55 9.27
N PHE A 245 16.79 18.66 7.95
CA PHE A 245 18.04 18.29 7.27
C PHE A 245 18.57 19.41 6.37
N HIS A 246 17.98 20.60 6.41
CA HIS A 246 18.36 21.74 5.55
C HIS A 246 18.30 21.46 4.04
N SER A 247 17.53 20.44 3.63
CA SER A 247 17.30 20.06 2.24
C SER A 247 15.86 19.63 2.03
N ILE A 248 15.21 20.12 0.97
CA ILE A 248 13.83 19.75 0.62
C ILE A 248 13.73 18.35 0.01
N PHE A 249 14.83 17.80 -0.50
CA PHE A 249 14.90 16.48 -1.15
C PHE A 249 15.44 15.38 -0.24
N ASP A 250 15.90 15.74 0.95
CA ASP A 250 16.44 14.81 1.92
C ASP A 250 15.34 14.27 2.84
N PHE A 251 15.04 12.98 2.70
CA PHE A 251 14.04 12.30 3.53
C PHE A 251 14.61 11.74 4.83
N GLY A 252 15.93 11.79 5.03
CA GLY A 252 16.58 11.34 6.25
C GLY A 252 17.14 9.92 6.19
N TYR A 253 16.76 9.11 5.20
CA TYR A 253 17.08 7.67 5.19
C TYR A 253 18.58 7.37 5.21
N THR A 254 19.38 8.19 4.52
CA THR A 254 20.85 8.09 4.52
C THR A 254 21.47 8.47 5.86
N HIS A 255 20.77 9.24 6.70
CA HIS A 255 21.26 9.67 8.01
C HIS A 255 20.97 8.65 9.12
N ILE A 256 20.29 7.54 8.82
CA ILE A 256 20.09 6.46 9.78
C ILE A 256 21.48 5.86 10.11
N PRO A 257 21.84 5.70 11.40
CA PRO A 257 23.10 5.09 11.78
C PRO A 257 23.31 3.72 11.11
N GLU A 258 24.54 3.43 10.68
CA GLU A 258 24.95 2.14 10.11
C GLU A 258 24.31 1.76 8.76
N VAL A 259 23.26 2.45 8.30
CA VAL A 259 22.59 2.15 7.01
C VAL A 259 23.54 2.28 5.81
N HIS A 260 24.54 3.16 5.86
CA HIS A 260 25.54 3.26 4.80
C HIS A 260 26.57 2.12 4.78
N GLU A 261 26.69 1.40 5.90
CA GLU A 261 27.64 0.28 6.04
C GLU A 261 27.01 -1.03 5.55
N GLU A 262 25.69 -1.06 5.36
CA GLU A 262 24.97 -2.22 4.87
C GLU A 262 25.34 -2.55 3.41
N PRO A 263 25.71 -3.81 3.09
CA PRO A 263 26.19 -4.19 1.75
C PRO A 263 25.20 -3.88 0.62
N TRP A 264 23.89 -3.96 0.89
CA TRP A 264 22.85 -3.71 -0.10
C TRP A 264 22.66 -2.22 -0.46
N TYR A 265 23.30 -1.30 0.27
CA TYR A 265 23.26 0.13 -0.02
C TYR A 265 24.57 0.69 -0.59
N GLU A 266 25.52 -0.18 -0.97
CA GLU A 266 26.79 0.21 -1.61
C GLU A 266 26.58 1.12 -2.83
N HIS A 267 25.54 0.88 -3.61
CA HIS A 267 25.19 1.64 -4.81
C HIS A 267 24.05 2.67 -4.59
N GLY A 268 23.78 3.01 -3.33
CA GLY A 268 22.72 3.92 -2.91
C GLY A 268 21.36 3.25 -2.68
N LEU A 269 20.44 4.02 -2.09
CA LEU A 269 19.10 3.54 -1.73
C LEU A 269 18.26 3.11 -2.95
N PHE A 270 18.45 3.78 -4.08
CA PHE A 270 17.84 3.41 -5.36
C PHE A 270 18.93 3.18 -6.40
N SER A 271 18.98 1.97 -6.95
CA SER A 271 20.06 1.48 -7.77
C SER A 271 19.55 0.44 -8.79
N ILE A 272 20.03 0.54 -10.03
CA ILE A 272 19.71 -0.45 -11.08
C ILE A 272 20.35 -1.81 -10.75
N GLN A 273 21.44 -1.81 -9.99
CA GLN A 273 22.12 -2.99 -9.51
C GLN A 273 21.25 -3.84 -8.58
N ALA A 274 20.25 -3.25 -7.92
CA ALA A 274 19.31 -3.96 -7.06
C ALA A 274 18.19 -4.70 -7.86
N VAL A 275 18.00 -4.36 -9.14
CA VAL A 275 16.92 -4.90 -9.98
C VAL A 275 16.94 -6.42 -10.09
N PRO A 276 18.07 -7.10 -10.37
CA PRO A 276 18.09 -8.56 -10.45
C PRO A 276 17.66 -9.26 -9.17
N TRP A 277 18.10 -8.75 -8.01
CA TRP A 277 17.74 -9.33 -6.70
C TRP A 277 16.24 -9.16 -6.43
N ASN A 278 15.71 -7.96 -6.65
CA ASN A 278 14.28 -7.69 -6.47
C ASN A 278 13.39 -8.49 -7.44
N ILE A 279 13.81 -8.65 -8.71
CA ILE A 279 13.11 -9.51 -9.67
C ILE A 279 13.07 -10.95 -9.16
N TYR A 280 14.21 -11.46 -8.71
CA TYR A 280 14.31 -12.82 -8.19
C TYR A 280 13.39 -13.01 -6.98
N THR A 281 13.46 -12.13 -5.97
CA THR A 281 12.62 -12.22 -4.77
C THR A 281 11.13 -12.08 -5.09
N MET A 282 10.75 -11.11 -5.92
CA MET A 282 9.34 -10.85 -6.24
C MET A 282 8.70 -11.94 -7.10
N LEU A 283 9.43 -12.53 -8.05
CA LEU A 283 8.84 -13.40 -9.06
C LEU A 283 9.19 -14.89 -8.88
N PHE A 284 10.38 -15.20 -8.37
CA PHE A 284 10.96 -16.55 -8.48
C PHE A 284 11.33 -17.19 -7.14
N GLN A 285 11.59 -16.42 -6.08
CA GLN A 285 12.02 -16.96 -4.79
C GLN A 285 10.94 -17.86 -4.19
N GLY A 286 11.31 -19.13 -4.00
CA GLY A 286 10.44 -20.19 -3.50
C GLY A 286 10.34 -20.25 -1.99
N PHE A 287 9.68 -21.29 -1.51
CA PHE A 287 9.68 -21.68 -0.10
C PHE A 287 10.77 -22.72 0.16
N ALA A 288 11.29 -22.75 1.38
CA ALA A 288 12.09 -23.88 1.83
C ALA A 288 11.17 -25.10 2.05
N SER A 289 11.73 -26.30 1.87
CA SER A 289 11.01 -27.56 2.05
C SER A 289 11.40 -28.17 3.40
N LEU A 290 10.41 -28.52 4.21
CA LEU A 290 10.59 -29.16 5.51
C LEU A 290 10.20 -30.64 5.42
N SER A 291 10.88 -31.49 6.19
CA SER A 291 10.54 -32.92 6.31
C SER A 291 9.33 -33.19 7.21
N TYR A 292 8.87 -32.17 7.92
CA TYR A 292 7.76 -32.21 8.87
C TYR A 292 6.76 -31.10 8.57
N PHE A 293 5.53 -31.24 9.07
CA PHE A 293 4.48 -30.23 8.89
C PHE A 293 4.94 -28.85 9.40
N PRO A 294 4.78 -27.76 8.63
CA PRO A 294 3.90 -27.61 7.46
C PRO A 294 4.48 -27.96 6.09
N TYR A 295 5.64 -28.62 6.04
CA TYR A 295 6.36 -29.06 4.82
C TYR A 295 6.88 -27.93 3.91
N ILE A 296 6.38 -26.71 4.07
CA ILE A 296 6.86 -25.51 3.40
C ILE A 296 7.13 -24.42 4.42
N GLU A 297 8.25 -23.73 4.27
CA GLU A 297 8.66 -22.64 5.12
C GLU A 297 8.90 -21.38 4.28
N PRO A 298 8.09 -20.33 4.48
CA PRO A 298 8.33 -19.02 3.92
C PRO A 298 9.67 -18.42 4.37
N ASN A 299 10.33 -17.71 3.46
CA ASN A 299 11.53 -16.95 3.79
C ASN A 299 11.15 -15.59 4.40
N GLY A 300 11.73 -15.26 5.55
CA GLY A 300 11.50 -14.00 6.30
C GLY A 300 11.96 -12.71 5.59
N PHE A 301 12.69 -12.83 4.49
CA PHE A 301 13.13 -11.72 3.64
C PHE A 301 12.38 -11.66 2.30
N GLY A 302 11.37 -12.51 2.12
CA GLY A 302 10.44 -12.45 1.00
C GLY A 302 10.44 -13.69 0.11
N CYS A 303 9.40 -13.77 -0.71
CA CYS A 303 9.15 -14.86 -1.63
C CYS A 303 8.21 -14.38 -2.76
N SER A 304 8.11 -15.19 -3.81
CA SER A 304 7.33 -14.85 -5.01
C SER A 304 5.88 -14.48 -4.69
N ILE A 305 5.40 -13.38 -5.28
CA ILE A 305 4.01 -12.93 -5.14
C ILE A 305 3.01 -13.92 -5.75
N PHE A 306 3.43 -14.65 -6.80
CA PHE A 306 2.60 -15.65 -7.48
C PHE A 306 2.53 -16.96 -6.70
N LEU A 307 3.64 -17.34 -6.06
CA LEU A 307 3.63 -18.49 -5.13
C LEU A 307 2.78 -18.14 -3.92
N ALA A 308 2.97 -16.98 -3.30
CA ALA A 308 2.16 -16.56 -2.15
C ALA A 308 0.67 -16.40 -2.50
N SER A 309 0.35 -15.99 -3.73
CA SER A 309 -1.03 -15.66 -4.14
C SER A 309 -1.35 -16.19 -5.55
N PRO A 310 -1.56 -17.50 -5.75
CA PRO A 310 -1.79 -18.09 -7.08
C PRO A 310 -3.00 -17.51 -7.85
N PHE A 311 -3.96 -16.90 -7.16
CA PHE A 311 -5.07 -16.17 -7.79
C PHE A 311 -4.60 -14.99 -8.67
N LEU A 312 -3.40 -14.45 -8.43
CA LEU A 312 -2.79 -13.42 -9.28
C LEU A 312 -2.46 -13.93 -10.69
N CYS A 313 -2.38 -15.23 -10.94
CA CYS A 313 -2.24 -15.76 -12.30
C CYS A 313 -3.41 -15.36 -13.21
N LEU A 314 -4.55 -14.97 -12.63
CA LEU A 314 -5.72 -14.50 -13.36
C LEU A 314 -5.59 -13.06 -13.89
N LEU A 315 -4.55 -12.32 -13.49
CA LEU A 315 -4.25 -10.98 -14.02
C LEU A 315 -4.03 -10.98 -15.54
N PHE A 316 -3.54 -12.10 -16.07
CA PHE A 316 -3.20 -12.25 -17.49
C PHE A 316 -4.39 -12.60 -18.38
N ARG A 317 -5.61 -12.73 -17.83
CA ARG A 317 -6.81 -12.89 -18.65
C ARG A 317 -7.10 -11.62 -19.45
N GLU A 318 -7.67 -11.83 -20.63
CA GLU A 318 -8.12 -10.75 -21.50
C GLU A 318 -9.39 -10.07 -20.97
N GLY A 319 -9.53 -8.78 -21.26
CA GLY A 319 -10.69 -7.96 -20.86
C GLY A 319 -10.38 -6.88 -19.82
N GLY A 320 -11.38 -6.04 -19.57
CA GLY A 320 -11.33 -4.95 -18.60
C GLY A 320 -11.14 -3.58 -19.22
N LYS A 321 -12.07 -2.65 -18.89
CA LYS A 321 -12.07 -1.26 -19.39
C LYS A 321 -10.78 -0.50 -19.05
N TYR A 322 -10.20 -0.76 -17.88
CA TYR A 322 -9.03 -0.06 -17.37
C TYR A 322 -7.72 -0.86 -17.52
N LYS A 323 -7.72 -1.93 -18.35
CA LYS A 323 -6.59 -2.85 -18.51
C LYS A 323 -5.26 -2.14 -18.77
N ILE A 324 -5.25 -1.24 -19.76
CA ILE A 324 -4.03 -0.53 -20.17
C ILE A 324 -3.52 0.35 -19.02
N ALA A 325 -4.38 1.16 -18.42
CA ALA A 325 -3.99 2.05 -17.33
C ALA A 325 -3.49 1.28 -16.10
N ALA A 326 -4.11 0.14 -15.77
CA ALA A 326 -3.68 -0.71 -14.67
C ALA A 326 -2.32 -1.37 -14.95
N TRP A 327 -2.08 -1.91 -16.14
CA TRP A 327 -0.77 -2.46 -16.49
C TRP A 327 0.35 -1.41 -16.55
N VAL A 328 0.04 -0.19 -17.03
CA VAL A 328 0.99 0.93 -16.99
C VAL A 328 1.34 1.28 -15.54
N ALA A 329 0.34 1.39 -14.65
CA ALA A 329 0.58 1.64 -13.23
C ALA A 329 1.44 0.54 -12.59
N ILE A 330 1.11 -0.73 -12.84
CA ILE A 330 1.84 -1.88 -12.34
C ILE A 330 3.29 -1.86 -12.85
N ALA A 331 3.51 -1.65 -14.15
CA ALA A 331 4.85 -1.63 -14.73
C ALA A 331 5.72 -0.52 -14.15
N VAL A 332 5.18 0.70 -14.07
CA VAL A 332 5.92 1.86 -13.56
C VAL A 332 6.22 1.72 -12.06
N LEU A 333 5.27 1.29 -11.25
CA LEU A 333 5.50 1.06 -9.82
C LEU A 333 6.50 -0.09 -9.60
N THR A 334 6.33 -1.21 -10.29
CA THR A 334 7.27 -2.34 -10.20
C THR A 334 8.69 -1.93 -10.56
N LEU A 335 8.88 -1.08 -11.58
CA LEU A 335 10.21 -0.57 -11.93
C LEU A 335 10.84 0.22 -10.77
N VAL A 336 10.07 1.08 -10.10
CA VAL A 336 10.55 1.83 -8.92
C VAL A 336 10.89 0.88 -7.77
N LEU A 337 10.03 -0.11 -7.51
CA LEU A 337 10.25 -1.10 -6.45
C LEU A 337 11.52 -1.93 -6.70
N TRP A 338 11.76 -2.35 -7.94
CA TRP A 338 12.95 -3.13 -8.30
C TRP A 338 14.25 -2.33 -8.19
N CYS A 339 14.19 -1.00 -8.32
CA CYS A 339 15.34 -0.16 -8.08
C CYS A 339 15.66 0.02 -6.58
N HIS A 340 14.82 -0.41 -5.65
CA HIS A 340 15.12 -0.24 -4.21
C HIS A 340 16.26 -1.17 -3.78
N GLY A 341 17.22 -0.65 -2.99
CA GLY A 341 18.46 -1.35 -2.64
C GLY A 341 18.29 -2.73 -1.98
N ASN A 342 17.16 -2.95 -1.28
CA ASN A 342 16.77 -4.26 -0.76
C ASN A 342 15.32 -4.62 -1.12
N PRO A 343 14.96 -5.92 -1.17
CA PRO A 343 13.60 -6.38 -1.39
C PRO A 343 12.69 -6.23 -0.16
N GLY A 344 13.24 -5.77 0.96
CA GLY A 344 12.59 -5.63 2.26
C GLY A 344 13.36 -6.34 3.37
N SER A 345 13.05 -5.98 4.62
CA SER A 345 13.49 -6.69 5.83
C SER A 345 12.38 -7.67 6.26
N TRP A 346 12.27 -8.01 7.55
CA TRP A 346 11.30 -8.96 8.11
C TRP A 346 9.89 -8.81 7.52
N GLN A 347 9.53 -9.76 6.67
CA GLN A 347 8.33 -9.71 5.84
C GLN A 347 7.89 -11.09 5.34
N PHE A 348 6.63 -11.18 4.92
CA PHE A 348 6.16 -12.29 4.09
C PHE A 348 5.96 -11.85 2.64
N SER A 349 6.46 -12.64 1.68
CA SER A 349 6.46 -12.28 0.26
C SER A 349 7.09 -10.91 -0.02
N TYR A 350 6.86 -10.35 -1.21
CA TYR A 350 7.39 -9.04 -1.58
C TYR A 350 6.49 -7.93 -1.03
N ARG A 351 6.67 -7.58 0.26
CA ARG A 351 5.80 -6.64 1.02
C ARG A 351 5.49 -5.39 0.23
N TYR A 352 6.51 -4.76 -0.38
CA TYR A 352 6.33 -3.51 -1.11
C TYR A 352 5.31 -3.60 -2.27
N ALA A 353 5.08 -4.78 -2.84
CA ALA A 353 4.08 -4.98 -3.89
C ALA A 353 2.62 -4.79 -3.40
N MET A 354 2.37 -4.57 -2.09
CA MET A 354 1.03 -4.20 -1.62
C MET A 354 0.46 -2.99 -2.36
N ILE A 355 1.30 -2.03 -2.78
CA ILE A 355 0.88 -0.86 -3.57
C ILE A 355 0.45 -1.20 -5.02
N LEU A 356 0.69 -2.42 -5.49
CA LEU A 356 0.25 -2.90 -6.79
C LEU A 356 -1.17 -3.47 -6.73
N LEU A 357 -1.62 -3.91 -5.54
CA LEU A 357 -2.89 -4.62 -5.36
C LEU A 357 -4.11 -3.83 -5.86
N PRO A 358 -4.22 -2.51 -5.68
CA PRO A 358 -5.38 -1.77 -6.20
C PRO A 358 -5.47 -1.79 -7.73
N TRP A 359 -4.32 -1.77 -8.43
CA TRP A 359 -4.27 -1.85 -9.88
C TRP A 359 -4.49 -3.28 -10.39
N MET A 360 -3.88 -4.26 -9.72
CA MET A 360 -4.15 -5.68 -9.96
C MET A 360 -5.63 -6.01 -9.78
N PHE A 361 -6.27 -5.42 -8.78
CA PHE A 361 -7.70 -5.58 -8.52
C PHE A 361 -8.58 -5.02 -9.65
N LEU A 362 -8.23 -3.88 -10.24
CA LEU A 362 -8.93 -3.35 -11.42
C LEU A 362 -8.86 -4.30 -12.62
N LEU A 363 -7.77 -5.05 -12.77
CA LEU A 363 -7.68 -6.12 -13.77
C LEU A 363 -8.62 -7.27 -13.42
N LEU A 364 -8.50 -7.84 -12.22
CA LEU A 364 -9.28 -9.02 -11.76
C LEU A 364 -10.81 -8.80 -11.78
N THR A 365 -11.23 -7.56 -11.53
CA THR A 365 -12.65 -7.18 -11.61
C THR A 365 -13.13 -7.14 -13.06
N GLY A 366 -12.30 -6.61 -13.97
CA GLY A 366 -12.65 -6.42 -15.38
C GLY A 366 -12.38 -7.58 -16.34
N ASN A 367 -11.59 -8.60 -15.95
CA ASN A 367 -11.06 -9.63 -16.88
C ASN A 367 -11.51 -11.09 -16.58
N GLY A 368 -12.73 -11.29 -16.07
CA GLY A 368 -13.23 -12.62 -15.70
C GLY A 368 -14.65 -12.92 -16.17
N PRO A 369 -15.13 -14.16 -16.00
CA PRO A 369 -16.50 -14.53 -16.29
C PRO A 369 -17.50 -13.90 -15.30
N PRO A 370 -18.78 -13.73 -15.68
CA PRO A 370 -19.80 -13.11 -14.84
C PRO A 370 -20.13 -13.90 -13.57
N ARG A 371 -19.92 -15.21 -13.61
CA ARG A 371 -20.10 -16.13 -12.48
C ARG A 371 -18.75 -16.71 -12.08
N LEU A 372 -18.60 -17.02 -10.79
CA LEU A 372 -17.41 -17.68 -10.28
C LEU A 372 -17.26 -19.06 -10.92
N THR A 373 -16.05 -19.35 -11.40
CA THR A 373 -15.70 -20.70 -11.87
C THR A 373 -14.98 -21.48 -10.78
N MET A 374 -14.98 -22.82 -10.91
CA MET A 374 -14.23 -23.67 -10.00
C MET A 374 -12.73 -23.34 -9.99
N ILE A 375 -12.16 -22.93 -11.14
CA ILE A 375 -10.75 -22.51 -11.21
C ILE A 375 -10.51 -21.26 -10.34
N GLU A 376 -11.39 -20.26 -10.41
CA GLU A 376 -11.29 -19.06 -9.58
C GLU A 376 -11.41 -19.38 -8.09
N ILE A 377 -12.37 -20.24 -7.74
CA ILE A 377 -12.57 -20.68 -6.35
C ILE A 377 -11.33 -21.44 -5.86
N SER A 378 -10.81 -22.40 -6.61
CA SER A 378 -9.64 -23.18 -6.23
C SER A 378 -8.41 -22.28 -6.05
N LEU A 379 -8.12 -21.39 -7.00
CA LEU A 379 -6.96 -20.49 -6.89
C LEU A 379 -7.10 -19.52 -5.71
N PHE A 380 -8.31 -19.02 -5.44
CA PHE A 380 -8.58 -18.17 -4.28
C PHE A 380 -8.36 -18.94 -2.99
N THR A 381 -8.92 -20.15 -2.86
CA THR A 381 -8.77 -21.01 -1.68
C THR A 381 -7.31 -21.34 -1.41
N VAL A 382 -6.54 -21.70 -2.44
CA VAL A 382 -5.10 -21.95 -2.30
C VAL A 382 -4.38 -20.69 -1.84
N SER A 383 -4.67 -19.53 -2.43
CA SER A 383 -4.06 -18.26 -2.01
C SER A 383 -4.36 -17.96 -0.54
N VAL A 384 -5.62 -18.10 -0.11
CA VAL A 384 -6.02 -17.89 1.29
C VAL A 384 -5.30 -18.88 2.22
N ALA A 385 -5.21 -20.16 1.84
CA ALA A 385 -4.55 -21.18 2.65
C ALA A 385 -3.05 -20.88 2.83
N MET A 386 -2.35 -20.47 1.78
CA MET A 386 -0.93 -20.13 1.83
C MET A 386 -0.67 -18.88 2.69
N ASN A 387 -1.51 -17.85 2.56
CA ASN A 387 -1.40 -16.65 3.37
C ASN A 387 -1.81 -16.88 4.83
N ALA A 388 -2.79 -17.76 5.09
CA ALA A 388 -3.15 -18.17 6.45
C ALA A 388 -2.02 -18.97 7.11
N LEU A 389 -1.37 -19.88 6.37
CA LEU A 389 -0.21 -20.63 6.86
C LEU A 389 0.94 -19.67 7.21
N ALA A 390 1.30 -18.77 6.28
CA ALA A 390 2.35 -17.80 6.53
C ALA A 390 2.02 -16.89 7.74
N MET A 391 0.80 -16.36 7.79
CA MET A 391 0.34 -15.56 8.93
C MET A 391 0.48 -16.34 10.25
N TRP A 392 0.07 -17.60 10.30
CA TRP A 392 0.24 -18.44 11.49
C TRP A 392 1.72 -18.62 11.86
N LEU A 393 2.56 -18.95 10.88
CA LEU A 393 3.99 -19.16 11.09
C LEU A 393 4.70 -17.91 11.62
N PHE A 394 4.43 -16.74 11.02
CA PHE A 394 5.11 -15.49 11.38
C PHE A 394 4.58 -14.83 12.66
N LEU A 395 3.29 -14.99 12.99
CA LEU A 395 2.65 -14.22 14.07
C LEU A 395 2.36 -15.04 15.33
N TRP A 396 2.34 -16.38 15.22
CA TRP A 396 1.92 -17.28 16.30
C TRP A 396 2.91 -18.39 16.62
N THR A 397 4.02 -18.48 15.88
CA THR A 397 5.06 -19.49 16.13
C THR A 397 6.44 -18.86 16.07
N ASP A 398 7.42 -19.53 16.66
CA ASP A 398 8.83 -19.14 16.58
C ASP A 398 9.58 -19.94 15.49
N GLN A 399 8.86 -20.57 14.55
CA GLN A 399 9.49 -21.40 13.50
C GLN A 399 10.28 -20.56 12.50
N ILE A 400 9.75 -19.39 12.14
CA ILE A 400 10.48 -18.43 11.32
C ILE A 400 11.14 -17.46 12.31
N GLN A 401 12.46 -17.55 12.45
CA GLN A 401 13.25 -16.60 13.22
C GLN A 401 13.98 -15.67 12.25
N GLY A 402 14.02 -14.38 12.60
CA GLY A 402 14.97 -13.47 11.97
C GLY A 402 16.35 -13.85 12.49
N GLU A 403 17.23 -14.29 11.61
CA GLU A 403 18.66 -14.39 11.95
C GLU A 403 19.23 -13.01 12.33
#